data_AF-A0A6J0IVJ2-F1
#
_entry.id   AF-A0A6J0IVJ2-F1
#
_cell.length_a   1.000
_cell.length_b   1.000
_cell.length_c   1.000
_cell.angle_alpha   90.00
_cell.angle_beta   90.00
_cell.angle_gamma   90.00
#
_symmetry.space_group_name_H-M   'P 1'
#
loop_
_entity.id
_entity.type
_entity.pdbx_description
1 polymer ?
#
loop_
_entity_poly.entity_id
_entity_poly.type
_entity_poly.pdbx_seq_one_letter_code
_entity_poly.pdbx_strand_id
1 'polypeptide(L)'
;MRIIHGSGYSEEDKKGFTKLVYQNIFTAMQSMIRAMETLKILYKYEQNKANAVLIREVDVEKVMTFEQPYVSAIKTLWNDPGIQECYDRRREYQLSDSAKYYLSDVDRIATPGYLPTQQDVLRVRVPTTGIIEYPFDLENIIFRMVDVGGQRSERRKWIHCFENVTSIMFLVALSEYDQVLVESDNENRMEESKALFRTIITYPWFQNSSVILFLNKKDLLEDKILYSHLVDYFPEFDGE
;
A
#
# COMPACT_ATOMS: atom_id res chain seq x y z
N MET A 1 13.98 9.05 -0.37
CA MET A 1 15.45 9.24 -0.38
C MET A 1 16.06 9.22 -1.76
N ARG A 2 15.90 8.15 -2.55
CA ARG A 2 16.49 8.04 -3.90
C ARG A 2 16.19 9.22 -4.84
N ILE A 3 15.00 9.82 -4.75
CA ILE A 3 14.61 10.99 -5.56
C ILE A 3 15.26 12.29 -5.08
N ILE A 4 15.36 12.50 -3.76
CA ILE A 4 15.77 13.80 -3.19
C ILE A 4 17.29 13.88 -3.05
N HIS A 5 17.94 12.76 -2.68
CA HIS A 5 19.36 12.69 -2.34
C HIS A 5 20.12 11.62 -3.14
N GLY A 6 19.49 11.04 -4.16
CA GLY A 6 20.09 10.02 -5.02
C GLY A 6 19.99 10.39 -6.50
N SER A 7 20.20 9.41 -7.38
CA SER A 7 20.11 9.57 -8.83
C SER A 7 18.67 9.69 -9.37
N GLY A 8 17.67 9.66 -8.50
CA GLY A 8 16.27 9.54 -8.90
C GLY A 8 15.96 8.22 -9.60
N TYR A 9 14.92 8.25 -10.44
CA TYR A 9 14.55 7.12 -11.29
C TYR A 9 14.79 7.51 -12.74
N SER A 10 15.71 6.82 -13.40
CA SER A 10 15.91 6.93 -14.84
C SER A 10 14.69 6.40 -15.60
N GLU A 11 14.60 6.69 -16.89
CA GLU A 11 13.54 6.14 -17.75
C GLU A 11 13.60 4.60 -17.79
N GLU A 12 14.80 4.02 -17.75
CA GLU A 12 15.00 2.57 -17.68
C GLU A 12 14.51 2.00 -16.35
N ASP A 13 14.82 2.67 -15.22
CA ASP A 13 14.27 2.28 -13.92
C ASP A 13 12.74 2.31 -13.93
N LYS A 14 12.13 3.40 -14.41
CA LYS A 14 10.68 3.57 -14.50
C LYS A 14 10.05 2.47 -15.34
N LYS A 15 10.66 2.12 -16.48
CA LYS A 15 10.21 1.02 -17.34
C LYS A 15 10.22 -0.33 -16.63
N GLY A 16 11.16 -0.54 -15.70
CA GLY A 16 11.17 -1.71 -14.82
C GLY A 16 9.92 -1.83 -13.92
N PHE A 17 9.27 -0.72 -13.59
CA PHE A 17 8.04 -0.72 -12.78
C PHE A 17 6.76 -0.95 -13.57
N THR A 18 6.79 -0.91 -14.91
CA THR A 18 5.60 -1.04 -15.76
C THR A 18 4.82 -2.32 -15.45
N LYS A 19 5.53 -3.46 -15.37
CA LYS A 19 4.92 -4.76 -15.01
C LYS A 19 4.23 -4.69 -13.65
N LEU A 20 4.90 -4.11 -12.65
CA LEU A 20 4.41 -4.03 -11.27
C LEU A 20 3.15 -3.17 -11.17
N VAL A 21 3.06 -2.08 -11.92
CA VAL A 21 1.85 -1.25 -12.00
C VAL A 21 0.67 -2.07 -12.52
N TYR A 22 0.86 -2.83 -13.60
CA TYR A 22 -0.19 -3.70 -14.14
C TYR A 22 -0.63 -4.74 -13.11
N GLN A 23 0.31 -5.43 -12.48
CA GLN A 23 0.02 -6.43 -11.44
C GLN A 23 -0.75 -5.83 -10.26
N ASN A 24 -0.41 -4.60 -9.86
CA ASN A 24 -1.13 -3.87 -8.81
C ASN A 24 -2.59 -3.59 -9.20
N ILE A 25 -2.85 -3.21 -10.45
CA ILE A 25 -4.21 -2.98 -10.97
C ILE A 25 -5.03 -4.26 -10.95
N PHE A 26 -4.48 -5.36 -11.49
CA PHE A 26 -5.17 -6.65 -11.50
C PHE A 26 -5.45 -7.14 -10.08
N THR A 27 -4.45 -7.06 -9.19
CA THR A 27 -4.61 -7.45 -7.77
C THR A 27 -5.70 -6.65 -7.08
N ALA A 28 -5.72 -5.33 -7.28
CA ALA A 28 -6.73 -4.45 -6.69
C ALA A 28 -8.14 -4.82 -7.18
N MET A 29 -8.33 -4.98 -8.49
CA MET A 29 -9.62 -5.34 -9.05
C MET A 29 -10.07 -6.75 -8.62
N GLN A 30 -9.18 -7.74 -8.62
CA GLN A 30 -9.48 -9.08 -8.12
C GLN A 30 -9.88 -9.08 -6.64
N SER A 31 -9.23 -8.25 -5.82
CA SER A 31 -9.57 -8.11 -4.39
C SER A 31 -10.97 -7.54 -4.20
N MET A 32 -11.34 -6.53 -4.98
CA MET A 32 -12.71 -5.97 -4.95
C MET A 32 -13.75 -6.96 -5.47
N ILE A 33 -13.46 -7.72 -6.55
CA ILE A 33 -14.36 -8.76 -7.06
C ILE A 33 -14.64 -9.83 -5.99
N ARG A 34 -13.60 -10.29 -5.28
CA ARG A 34 -13.78 -11.24 -4.17
C ARG A 34 -14.59 -10.62 -3.03
N ALA A 35 -14.30 -9.37 -2.68
CA ALA A 35 -15.03 -8.66 -1.64
C ALA A 35 -16.51 -8.46 -1.97
N MET A 36 -16.88 -8.22 -3.24
CA MET A 36 -18.28 -8.17 -3.68
C MET A 36 -19.04 -9.45 -3.30
N GLU A 37 -18.42 -10.63 -3.51
CA GLU A 37 -19.00 -11.92 -3.16
C GLU A 37 -19.16 -12.08 -1.63
N THR A 38 -18.11 -11.74 -0.87
CA THR A 38 -18.10 -11.82 0.60
C THR A 38 -19.13 -10.87 1.24
N LEU A 39 -19.19 -9.63 0.75
CA LEU A 39 -20.06 -8.57 1.26
C LEU A 39 -21.47 -8.62 0.66
N LYS A 40 -21.71 -9.56 -0.27
CA LYS A 40 -22.98 -9.76 -0.99
C LYS A 40 -23.47 -8.50 -1.73
N ILE A 41 -22.52 -7.74 -2.28
CA ILE A 41 -22.82 -6.55 -3.09
C ILE A 41 -23.08 -7.03 -4.52
N LEU A 42 -24.15 -6.53 -5.14
CA LEU A 42 -24.55 -6.91 -6.48
C LEU A 42 -23.93 -5.95 -7.51
N TYR A 43 -23.49 -6.48 -8.65
CA TYR A 43 -23.18 -5.67 -9.81
C TYR A 43 -24.43 -4.92 -10.26
N LYS A 44 -24.30 -3.62 -10.57
CA LYS A 44 -25.39 -2.85 -11.15
C LYS A 44 -25.67 -3.28 -12.59
N TYR A 45 -24.61 -3.61 -13.32
CA TYR A 45 -24.69 -3.96 -14.74
C TYR A 45 -24.39 -5.45 -14.96
N GLU A 46 -25.32 -6.18 -15.56
CA GLU A 46 -25.20 -7.63 -15.76
C GLU A 46 -23.97 -8.04 -16.57
N GLN A 47 -23.55 -7.23 -17.55
CA GLN A 47 -22.33 -7.52 -18.32
C GLN A 47 -21.06 -7.57 -17.45
N ASN A 48 -21.06 -6.90 -16.29
CA ASN A 48 -19.91 -6.88 -15.40
C ASN A 48 -19.68 -8.22 -14.68
N LYS A 49 -20.67 -9.12 -14.65
CA LYS A 49 -20.44 -10.49 -14.18
C LYS A 49 -19.44 -11.22 -15.07
N ALA A 50 -19.55 -11.08 -16.39
CA ALA A 50 -18.61 -11.67 -17.34
C ALA A 50 -17.22 -11.02 -17.24
N ASN A 51 -17.16 -9.69 -17.11
CA ASN A 51 -15.90 -8.98 -16.89
C ASN A 51 -15.22 -9.42 -15.59
N ALA A 52 -15.98 -9.60 -14.51
CA ALA A 52 -15.45 -10.06 -13.23
C ALA A 52 -14.84 -11.46 -13.32
N VAL A 53 -15.50 -12.40 -14.02
CA VAL A 53 -14.96 -13.74 -14.28
C VAL A 53 -13.65 -13.65 -15.05
N LEU A 54 -13.62 -12.87 -16.13
CA LEU A 54 -12.42 -12.64 -16.94
C LEU A 54 -11.24 -12.14 -16.11
N ILE A 55 -11.45 -11.13 -15.26
CA ILE A 55 -10.38 -10.57 -14.41
C ILE A 55 -9.97 -11.54 -13.30
N ARG A 56 -10.90 -12.28 -12.72
CA ARG A 56 -10.64 -13.23 -11.63
C ARG A 56 -9.77 -14.41 -12.05
N GLU A 57 -9.85 -14.83 -13.31
CA GLU A 57 -9.08 -15.96 -13.85
C GLU A 57 -7.63 -15.59 -14.24
N VAL A 58 -7.27 -14.31 -14.22
CA VAL A 58 -5.91 -13.86 -14.56
C VAL A 58 -4.91 -14.26 -13.48
N ASP A 59 -3.85 -14.95 -13.90
CA ASP A 59 -2.66 -15.18 -13.07
C ASP A 59 -1.80 -13.91 -13.03
N VAL A 60 -1.90 -13.17 -11.94
CA VAL A 60 -1.24 -11.88 -11.73
C VAL A 60 0.29 -11.97 -11.89
N GLU A 61 0.92 -13.08 -11.47
CA GLU A 61 2.38 -13.23 -11.54
C GLU A 61 2.91 -13.25 -12.98
N LYS A 62 2.06 -13.69 -13.92
CA LYS A 62 2.35 -13.80 -15.35
C LYS A 62 1.92 -12.58 -16.16
N VAL A 63 1.30 -11.57 -15.53
CA VAL A 63 0.92 -10.33 -16.22
C VAL A 63 2.16 -9.58 -16.67
N MET A 64 2.30 -9.39 -17.97
CA MET A 64 3.38 -8.63 -18.61
C MET A 64 2.89 -7.43 -19.42
N THR A 65 1.63 -7.48 -19.89
CA THR A 65 1.01 -6.45 -20.72
C THR A 65 -0.32 -6.00 -20.11
N PHE A 66 -0.81 -4.85 -20.56
CA PHE A 66 -2.09 -4.29 -20.14
C PHE A 66 -2.89 -3.88 -21.37
N GLU A 67 -3.60 -4.85 -21.94
CA GLU A 67 -4.20 -4.77 -23.26
C GLU A 67 -5.70 -5.16 -23.23
N GLN A 68 -6.37 -5.02 -24.37
CA GLN A 68 -7.73 -5.55 -24.53
C GLN A 68 -7.73 -7.09 -24.47
N PRO A 69 -8.78 -7.73 -23.93
CA PRO A 69 -10.02 -7.14 -23.40
C PRO A 69 -9.93 -6.66 -21.94
N TYR A 70 -8.81 -6.83 -21.25
CA TYR A 70 -8.69 -6.55 -19.81
C TYR A 70 -8.85 -5.07 -19.46
N VAL A 71 -8.31 -4.17 -20.28
CA VAL A 71 -8.43 -2.71 -20.08
C VAL A 71 -9.90 -2.28 -20.05
N SER A 72 -10.69 -2.70 -21.05
CA SER A 72 -12.11 -2.35 -21.09
C SER A 72 -12.91 -3.02 -19.97
N ALA A 73 -12.60 -4.27 -19.62
CA ALA A 73 -13.21 -4.97 -18.50
C ALA A 73 -12.98 -4.25 -17.16
N ILE A 74 -11.72 -3.91 -16.83
CA ILE A 74 -11.36 -3.19 -15.60
C ILE A 74 -12.00 -1.81 -15.57
N LYS A 75 -12.00 -1.08 -16.69
CA LYS A 75 -12.64 0.23 -16.78
C LYS A 75 -14.16 0.15 -16.56
N THR A 76 -14.82 -0.85 -17.14
CA THR A 76 -16.27 -1.03 -17.00
C THR A 76 -16.65 -1.49 -15.58
N LEU A 77 -15.82 -2.34 -14.97
CA LEU A 77 -15.96 -2.75 -13.58
C LEU A 77 -15.77 -1.58 -12.62
N TRP A 78 -14.72 -0.77 -12.81
CA TRP A 78 -14.47 0.38 -11.94
C TRP A 78 -15.65 1.38 -11.96
N ASN A 79 -16.29 1.56 -13.11
CA ASN A 79 -17.47 2.42 -13.23
C ASN A 79 -18.79 1.76 -12.76
N ASP A 80 -18.79 0.52 -12.29
CA ASP A 80 -19.98 -0.12 -11.72
C ASP A 80 -20.28 0.44 -10.32
N PRO A 81 -21.49 0.96 -10.06
CA PRO A 81 -21.88 1.41 -8.73
C PRO A 81 -21.68 0.37 -7.62
N GLY A 82 -21.86 -0.93 -7.90
CA GLY A 82 -21.59 -1.99 -6.92
C GLY A 82 -20.10 -2.09 -6.56
N ILE A 83 -19.21 -1.96 -7.56
CA ILE A 83 -17.76 -1.93 -7.30
C ILE A 83 -17.35 -0.65 -6.54
N GLN A 84 -17.99 0.49 -6.83
CA GLN A 84 -17.78 1.73 -6.07
C GLN A 84 -18.24 1.57 -4.61
N GLU A 85 -19.41 0.99 -4.37
CA GLU A 85 -19.88 0.66 -3.01
C GLU A 85 -18.91 -0.28 -2.29
N CYS A 86 -18.40 -1.30 -2.98
CA CYS A 86 -17.38 -2.20 -2.44
C CYS A 86 -16.11 -1.45 -2.07
N TYR A 87 -15.63 -0.54 -2.93
CA TYR A 87 -14.47 0.29 -2.67
C TYR A 87 -14.66 1.21 -1.45
N ASP A 88 -15.85 1.75 -1.24
CA ASP A 88 -16.14 2.56 -0.05
C ASP A 88 -16.08 1.74 1.24
N ARG A 89 -16.40 0.45 1.14
CA ARG A 89 -16.29 -0.55 2.22
C ARG A 89 -14.91 -1.23 2.30
N ARG A 90 -13.87 -0.67 1.66
CA ARG A 90 -12.49 -1.21 1.64
C ARG A 90 -11.80 -1.39 2.99
N ARG A 91 -12.43 -0.97 4.11
CA ARG A 91 -11.96 -1.29 5.47
C ARG A 91 -12.29 -2.73 5.89
N GLU A 92 -13.30 -3.34 5.26
CA GLU A 92 -13.80 -4.69 5.57
C GLU A 92 -12.99 -5.80 4.88
N TYR A 93 -12.01 -5.44 4.05
CA TYR A 93 -11.13 -6.38 3.35
C TYR A 93 -9.79 -5.71 3.03
N GLN A 94 -8.86 -6.48 2.48
CA GLN A 94 -7.51 -5.99 2.17
C GLN A 94 -7.47 -5.38 0.77
N LEU A 95 -7.24 -4.06 0.69
CA LEU A 95 -7.04 -3.33 -0.57
C LEU A 95 -5.86 -2.37 -0.46
N SER A 96 -5.08 -2.23 -1.54
CA SER A 96 -3.97 -1.27 -1.61
C SER A 96 -4.49 0.18 -1.62
N ASP A 97 -3.83 1.07 -0.89
CA ASP A 97 -4.18 2.50 -0.86
C ASP A 97 -4.09 3.16 -2.25
N SER A 98 -3.23 2.62 -3.12
CA SER A 98 -3.05 3.10 -4.49
C SER A 98 -4.10 2.59 -5.48
N ALA A 99 -5.05 1.74 -5.06
CA ALA A 99 -6.06 1.15 -5.94
C ALA A 99 -6.84 2.22 -6.71
N LYS A 100 -7.43 3.20 -6.01
CA LYS A 100 -8.19 4.29 -6.64
C LYS A 100 -7.34 5.14 -7.58
N TYR A 101 -6.08 5.41 -7.22
CA TYR A 101 -5.17 6.19 -8.05
C TYR A 101 -4.96 5.55 -9.43
N TYR A 102 -4.67 4.24 -9.48
CA TYR A 102 -4.47 3.56 -10.77
C TYR A 102 -5.79 3.28 -11.50
N LEU A 103 -6.83 2.86 -10.79
CA LEU A 103 -8.11 2.49 -11.39
C LEU A 103 -8.87 3.69 -11.97
N SER A 104 -8.65 4.88 -11.42
CA SER A 104 -9.25 6.11 -11.96
C SER A 104 -8.55 6.63 -13.22
N ASP A 105 -7.37 6.09 -13.57
CA ASP A 105 -6.57 6.56 -14.71
C ASP A 105 -6.06 5.40 -15.58
N VAL A 106 -6.92 4.41 -15.77
CA VAL A 106 -6.66 3.21 -16.58
C VAL A 106 -6.31 3.55 -18.03
N ASP A 107 -6.90 4.60 -18.59
CA ASP A 107 -6.67 5.01 -19.98
C ASP A 107 -5.22 5.47 -20.22
N ARG A 108 -4.65 6.25 -19.29
CA ARG A 108 -3.24 6.66 -19.36
C ARG A 108 -2.31 5.45 -19.29
N ILE A 109 -2.61 4.51 -18.41
CA ILE A 109 -1.80 3.31 -18.17
C ILE A 109 -1.88 2.33 -19.34
N ALA A 110 -3.02 2.28 -20.03
CA ALA A 110 -3.23 1.44 -21.22
C ALA A 110 -2.70 2.05 -22.54
N THR A 111 -2.16 3.26 -22.50
CA THR A 111 -1.64 3.92 -23.70
C THR A 111 -0.42 3.17 -24.27
N PRO A 112 -0.33 2.93 -25.59
CA PRO A 112 0.83 2.30 -26.20
C PRO A 112 2.12 3.05 -25.86
N GLY A 113 3.13 2.34 -25.37
CA GLY A 113 4.38 2.96 -24.92
C GLY A 113 4.29 3.61 -23.53
N TYR A 114 3.28 3.26 -22.72
CA TYR A 114 3.17 3.72 -21.34
C TYR A 114 4.48 3.58 -20.58
N LEU A 115 4.92 4.71 -20.03
CA LEU A 115 6.04 4.80 -19.11
C LEU A 115 5.53 5.30 -17.75
N PRO A 116 5.78 4.56 -16.67
CA PRO A 116 5.41 4.99 -15.32
C PRO A 116 5.97 6.36 -14.99
N THR A 117 5.11 7.24 -14.52
CA THR A 117 5.54 8.52 -13.95
C THR A 117 6.26 8.27 -12.62
N GLN A 118 6.98 9.29 -12.13
CA GLN A 118 7.57 9.23 -10.79
C GLN A 118 6.51 8.98 -9.71
N GLN A 119 5.29 9.50 -9.90
CA GLN A 119 4.18 9.27 -8.97
C GLN A 119 3.69 7.81 -9.02
N ASP A 120 3.65 7.19 -10.21
CA ASP A 120 3.32 5.77 -10.35
C ASP A 120 4.36 4.90 -9.65
N VAL A 121 5.65 5.23 -9.79
CA VAL A 121 6.75 4.52 -9.11
C VAL A 121 6.65 4.66 -7.58
N LEU A 122 6.27 5.83 -7.07
CA LEU A 122 6.09 6.04 -5.63
C LEU A 122 4.86 5.32 -5.06
N ARG A 123 3.82 5.12 -5.88
CA ARG A 123 2.56 4.50 -5.45
C ARG A 123 2.52 2.98 -5.64
N VAL A 124 3.46 2.41 -6.38
CA VAL A 124 3.45 0.97 -6.68
C VAL A 124 3.71 0.18 -5.40
N ARG A 125 2.84 -0.79 -5.10
CA ARG A 125 3.02 -1.63 -3.93
C ARG A 125 3.93 -2.80 -4.30
N VAL A 126 5.10 -2.83 -3.66
CA VAL A 126 6.00 -3.97 -3.62
C VAL A 126 6.29 -4.24 -2.14
N PRO A 127 5.87 -5.39 -1.59
CA PRO A 127 6.23 -5.75 -0.21
C PRO A 127 7.75 -5.87 -0.08
N THR A 128 8.36 -5.10 0.81
CA THR A 128 9.78 -5.24 1.13
C THR A 128 10.01 -6.58 1.84
N THR A 129 10.89 -7.39 1.27
CA THR A 129 11.35 -8.65 1.87
C THR A 129 12.81 -8.54 2.25
N GLY A 130 13.16 -8.93 3.47
CA GLY A 130 14.53 -8.84 3.97
C GLY A 130 14.90 -7.44 4.44
N ILE A 131 16.19 -7.12 4.29
CA ILE A 131 16.83 -5.89 4.72
C ILE A 131 17.52 -5.28 3.52
N ILE A 132 17.23 -4.02 3.23
CA ILE A 132 17.77 -3.29 2.10
C ILE A 132 18.51 -2.07 2.64
N GLU A 133 19.80 -1.97 2.33
CA GLU A 133 20.62 -0.82 2.70
C GLU A 133 20.80 0.12 1.52
N TYR A 134 20.62 1.42 1.76
CA TYR A 134 20.82 2.48 0.79
C TYR A 134 21.73 3.57 1.37
N PRO A 135 23.01 3.61 0.98
CA PRO A 135 23.89 4.73 1.32
C PRO A 135 23.58 5.94 0.44
N PHE A 136 23.59 7.14 1.03
CA PHE A 136 23.54 8.40 0.31
C PHE A 136 24.33 9.50 1.03
N ASP A 137 24.89 10.43 0.26
CA ASP A 137 25.64 11.56 0.78
C ASP A 137 24.70 12.75 1.02
N LEU A 138 24.82 13.36 2.20
CA LEU A 138 24.17 14.62 2.54
C LEU A 138 25.21 15.55 3.18
N GLU A 139 25.59 16.61 2.47
CA GLU A 139 26.51 17.65 2.99
C GLU A 139 27.83 17.09 3.57
N ASN A 140 28.44 16.13 2.87
CA ASN A 140 29.67 15.39 3.27
C ASN A 140 29.50 14.40 4.45
N ILE A 141 28.26 14.08 4.83
CA ILE A 141 27.93 13.00 5.76
C ILE A 141 27.30 11.86 4.97
N ILE A 142 27.87 10.66 5.08
CA ILE A 142 27.30 9.45 4.49
C ILE A 142 26.22 8.93 5.42
N PHE A 143 24.97 9.01 4.98
CA PHE A 143 23.85 8.35 5.64
C PHE A 143 23.67 6.95 5.07
N ARG A 144 23.53 5.96 5.95
CA ARG A 144 23.14 4.61 5.57
C ARG A 144 21.71 4.36 6.05
N MET A 145 20.76 4.40 5.12
CA MET A 145 19.37 4.09 5.42
C MET A 145 19.13 2.60 5.27
N VAL A 146 18.48 2.01 6.27
CA VAL A 146 18.08 0.60 6.25
C VAL A 146 16.56 0.54 6.16
N ASP A 147 16.04 -0.06 5.08
CA ASP A 147 14.62 -0.39 4.92
C ASP A 147 14.40 -1.87 5.23
N VAL A 148 13.33 -2.17 5.97
CA VAL A 148 13.03 -3.52 6.46
C VAL A 148 11.56 -3.86 6.25
N GLY A 149 11.27 -5.13 5.97
CA GLY A 149 9.89 -5.61 5.88
C GLY A 149 9.14 -5.45 7.21
N GLY A 150 7.97 -4.79 7.19
CA GLY A 150 7.16 -4.52 8.38
C GLY A 150 6.21 -5.64 8.81
N GLN A 151 5.96 -6.62 7.94
CA GLN A 151 5.07 -7.76 8.20
C GLN A 151 5.64 -8.66 9.29
N ARG A 152 4.77 -9.32 10.06
CA ARG A 152 5.18 -10.14 11.22
C ARG A 152 6.22 -11.23 10.86
N SER A 153 6.12 -11.82 9.68
CA SER A 153 7.07 -12.81 9.16
C SER A 153 8.48 -12.25 8.94
N GLU A 154 8.60 -10.96 8.61
CA GLU A 154 9.86 -10.29 8.29
C GLU A 154 10.57 -9.73 9.53
N ARG A 155 9.83 -9.44 10.60
CA ARG A 155 10.38 -8.81 11.82
C ARG A 155 11.47 -9.62 12.52
N ARG A 156 11.48 -10.95 12.36
CA ARG A 156 12.56 -11.79 12.91
C ARG A 156 13.94 -11.44 12.33
N LYS A 157 13.98 -10.84 11.14
CA LYS A 157 15.21 -10.44 10.45
C LYS A 157 15.77 -9.12 10.99
N TRP A 158 14.96 -8.29 11.65
CA TRP A 158 15.34 -6.95 12.09
C TRP A 158 16.56 -6.94 13.00
N ILE A 159 16.78 -8.01 13.79
CA ILE A 159 17.97 -8.14 14.64
C ILE A 159 19.29 -7.96 13.89
N HIS A 160 19.32 -8.26 12.58
CA HIS A 160 20.51 -8.12 11.74
C HIS A 160 20.86 -6.66 11.38
N CYS A 161 20.01 -5.68 11.72
CA CYS A 161 20.28 -4.26 11.47
C CYS A 161 20.21 -3.39 12.74
N PHE A 162 20.29 -3.98 13.93
CA PHE A 162 20.18 -3.26 15.20
C PHE A 162 21.52 -2.72 15.74
N GLU A 163 22.64 -3.09 15.11
CA GLU A 163 23.96 -2.61 15.51
C GLU A 163 24.26 -1.23 14.93
N ASN A 164 24.85 -0.35 15.76
CA ASN A 164 25.33 0.99 15.37
C ASN A 164 24.25 1.91 14.77
N VAL A 165 23.00 1.77 15.21
CA VAL A 165 21.88 2.61 14.76
C VAL A 165 21.95 3.99 15.41
N THR A 166 22.16 5.03 14.61
CA THR A 166 22.18 6.43 15.08
C THR A 166 20.76 6.98 15.32
N SER A 167 19.84 6.67 14.42
CA SER A 167 18.45 7.13 14.47
C SER A 167 17.50 6.07 13.94
N ILE A 168 16.32 5.98 14.56
CA ILE A 168 15.19 5.17 14.11
C ILE A 168 14.12 6.11 13.57
N MET A 169 13.70 5.89 12.33
CA MET A 169 12.52 6.52 11.74
C MET A 169 11.38 5.51 11.81
N PHE A 170 10.47 5.65 12.77
CA PHE A 170 9.34 4.74 12.93
C PHE A 170 8.13 5.31 12.19
N LEU A 171 7.58 4.56 11.22
CA LEU A 171 6.46 5.01 10.40
C LEU A 171 5.16 4.36 10.88
N VAL A 172 4.14 5.17 11.12
CA VAL A 172 2.76 4.74 11.41
C VAL A 172 1.84 5.32 10.35
N ALA A 173 0.95 4.50 9.78
CA ALA A 173 -0.06 4.99 8.86
C ALA A 173 -1.25 5.54 9.66
N LEU A 174 -1.47 6.84 9.63
CA LEU A 174 -2.59 7.49 10.33
C LEU A 174 -3.95 6.92 9.90
N SER A 175 -4.08 6.52 8.64
CA SER A 175 -5.33 6.05 8.05
C SER A 175 -5.69 4.60 8.37
N GLU A 176 -4.91 3.89 9.21
CA GLU A 176 -5.09 2.45 9.47
C GLU A 176 -5.90 2.11 10.72
N TYR A 177 -6.44 3.12 11.42
CA TYR A 177 -7.20 2.94 12.68
C TYR A 177 -8.46 2.09 12.55
N ASP A 178 -9.05 2.00 11.36
CA ASP A 178 -10.26 1.25 11.07
C ASP A 178 -10.00 -0.07 10.32
N GLN A 179 -8.73 -0.48 10.23
CA GLN A 179 -8.29 -1.64 9.47
C GLN A 179 -7.74 -2.75 10.37
N VAL A 180 -7.84 -3.99 9.87
CA VAL A 180 -7.21 -5.17 10.47
C VAL A 180 -5.95 -5.59 9.71
N LEU A 181 -5.03 -6.27 10.40
CA LEU A 181 -3.79 -6.79 9.81
C LEU A 181 -4.10 -7.74 8.65
N VAL A 182 -3.19 -7.79 7.67
CA VAL A 182 -3.28 -8.79 6.58
C VAL A 182 -3.05 -10.19 7.14
N GLU A 183 -2.23 -10.29 8.18
CA GLU A 183 -1.84 -11.54 8.83
C GLU A 183 -2.87 -12.03 9.86
N SER A 184 -3.89 -11.23 10.20
CA SER A 184 -4.86 -11.53 11.27
C SER A 184 -6.13 -10.69 11.15
N ASP A 185 -7.26 -11.36 10.92
CA ASP A 185 -8.57 -10.70 10.67
C ASP A 185 -9.19 -10.04 11.91
N ASN A 186 -8.61 -10.22 13.10
CA ASN A 186 -9.18 -9.72 14.36
C ASN A 186 -8.25 -8.76 15.12
N GLU A 187 -7.15 -8.35 14.51
CA GLU A 187 -6.16 -7.45 15.13
C GLU A 187 -6.10 -6.13 14.38
N ASN A 188 -6.40 -5.05 15.11
CA ASN A 188 -6.37 -3.70 14.59
C ASN A 188 -4.93 -3.28 14.21
N ARG A 189 -4.75 -2.67 13.04
CA ARG A 189 -3.42 -2.26 12.54
C ARG A 189 -2.77 -1.19 13.40
N MET A 190 -3.53 -0.21 13.88
CA MET A 190 -2.99 0.87 14.71
C MET A 190 -2.62 0.39 16.11
N GLU A 191 -3.35 -0.58 16.67
CA GLU A 191 -2.94 -1.24 17.93
C GLU A 191 -1.63 -2.03 17.76
N GLU A 192 -1.46 -2.74 16.64
CA GLU A 192 -0.19 -3.39 16.32
C GLU A 192 0.95 -2.37 16.20
N SER A 193 0.72 -1.24 15.53
CA SER A 193 1.69 -0.14 15.42
C SER A 193 2.06 0.43 16.80
N LYS A 194 1.08 0.62 17.71
CA LYS A 194 1.31 1.05 19.11
C LYS A 194 2.16 0.03 19.88
N ALA A 195 1.80 -1.25 19.79
CA ALA A 195 2.52 -2.33 20.49
C ALA A 195 3.96 -2.49 19.98
N LEU A 196 4.16 -2.43 18.67
CA LEU A 196 5.47 -2.49 18.04
C LEU A 196 6.33 -1.28 18.40
N PHE A 197 5.77 -0.06 18.32
CA PHE A 197 6.48 1.15 18.71
C PHE A 197 6.94 1.09 20.17
N ARG A 198 6.04 0.70 21.09
CA ARG A 198 6.37 0.49 22.51
C ARG A 198 7.53 -0.49 22.68
N THR A 199 7.50 -1.60 21.95
CA THR A 199 8.57 -2.60 22.00
C THR A 199 9.91 -1.99 21.56
N ILE A 200 9.92 -1.29 20.42
CA ILE A 200 11.13 -0.67 19.86
C ILE A 200 11.74 0.35 20.82
N ILE A 201 10.96 1.28 21.36
CA ILE A 201 11.48 2.32 22.25
C ILE A 201 11.96 1.78 23.61
N THR A 202 11.55 0.56 23.99
CA THR A 202 12.00 -0.09 25.23
C THR A 202 13.24 -0.98 25.05
N TYR A 203 13.68 -1.24 23.82
CA TYR A 203 14.85 -2.10 23.60
C TYR A 203 16.13 -1.43 24.12
N PRO A 204 16.92 -2.12 24.96
CA PRO A 204 18.18 -1.56 25.49
C PRO A 204 19.18 -1.14 24.39
N TRP A 205 19.17 -1.85 23.25
CA TRP A 205 20.01 -1.59 22.09
C TRP A 205 19.83 -0.19 21.49
N PHE A 206 18.68 0.44 21.73
CA PHE A 206 18.33 1.75 21.15
C PHE A 206 18.33 2.89 22.17
N GLN A 207 18.81 2.67 23.40
CA GLN A 207 18.85 3.71 24.44
C GLN A 207 19.61 4.97 24.01
N ASN A 208 20.66 4.80 23.20
CA ASN A 208 21.48 5.91 22.68
C ASN A 208 21.08 6.32 21.25
N SER A 209 20.10 5.65 20.65
CA SER A 209 19.59 5.98 19.33
C SER A 209 18.50 7.04 19.44
N SER A 210 18.52 8.03 18.57
CA SER A 210 17.38 8.96 18.45
C SER A 210 16.18 8.23 17.83
N VAL A 211 14.97 8.55 18.28
CA VAL A 211 13.73 7.96 17.73
C VAL A 211 12.84 9.07 17.20
N ILE A 212 12.47 8.98 15.93
CA ILE A 212 11.62 9.94 15.23
C ILE A 212 10.37 9.19 14.76
N LEU A 213 9.20 9.62 15.23
CA LEU A 213 7.90 9.07 14.85
C LEU A 213 7.32 9.83 13.66
N PHE A 214 7.11 9.14 12.54
CA PHE A 214 6.42 9.66 11.37
C PHE A 214 4.99 9.15 11.35
N LEU A 215 4.05 10.06 11.58
CA LEU A 215 2.62 9.84 11.34
C LEU A 215 2.32 10.11 9.87
N ASN A 216 2.43 9.06 9.05
CA ASN A 216 2.33 9.11 7.60
C ASN A 216 0.87 8.92 7.11
N LYS A 217 0.63 9.15 5.82
CA LYS A 217 -0.70 9.06 5.17
C LYS A 217 -1.74 10.01 5.78
N LYS A 218 -1.29 11.22 6.15
CA LYS A 218 -2.16 12.29 6.66
C LYS A 218 -3.27 12.64 5.66
N ASP A 219 -2.93 12.68 4.37
CA ASP A 219 -3.87 12.91 3.26
C ASP A 219 -5.03 11.90 3.27
N LEU A 220 -4.73 10.62 3.53
CA LEU A 220 -5.77 9.58 3.63
C LEU A 220 -6.57 9.67 4.92
N LEU A 221 -5.98 10.12 6.02
CA LEU A 221 -6.70 10.37 7.26
C LEU A 221 -7.71 11.53 7.08
N GLU A 222 -7.30 12.62 6.44
CA GLU A 222 -8.13 13.81 6.20
C GLU A 222 -9.42 13.47 5.44
N ASP A 223 -9.34 12.55 4.46
CA ASP A 223 -10.53 12.04 3.75
C ASP A 223 -11.35 11.08 4.64
N LYS A 224 -10.66 10.11 5.27
CA LYS A 224 -11.31 9.00 5.98
C LYS A 224 -12.10 9.42 7.22
N ILE A 225 -11.60 10.40 7.98
CA ILE A 225 -12.21 10.82 9.26
C ILE A 225 -13.62 11.40 9.08
N LEU A 226 -13.98 11.80 7.85
CA LEU A 226 -15.30 12.34 7.53
C LEU A 226 -16.43 11.30 7.59
N TYR A 227 -16.09 10.00 7.48
CA TYR A 227 -17.08 8.92 7.36
C TYR A 227 -16.72 7.64 8.15
N SER A 228 -15.55 7.57 8.78
CA SER A 228 -15.12 6.48 9.67
C SER A 228 -14.70 7.11 10.99
N HIS A 229 -15.51 6.96 12.04
CA HIS A 229 -15.29 7.68 13.30
C HIS A 229 -14.22 6.96 14.15
N LEU A 230 -13.26 7.72 14.68
CA LEU A 230 -12.16 7.16 15.47
C LEU A 230 -12.65 6.49 16.76
N VAL A 231 -13.69 7.04 17.39
CA VAL A 231 -14.29 6.54 18.64
C VAL A 231 -14.84 5.10 18.52
N ASP A 232 -15.24 4.68 17.32
CA ASP A 232 -15.73 3.32 17.06
C ASP A 232 -14.62 2.26 17.24
N TYR A 233 -13.36 2.67 17.13
CA TYR A 233 -12.17 1.82 17.21
C TYR A 233 -11.33 2.09 18.46
N PHE A 234 -11.34 3.34 18.93
CA PHE A 234 -10.61 3.80 20.12
C PHE A 234 -11.58 4.57 21.04
N PRO A 235 -12.34 3.86 21.90
CA PRO A 235 -13.41 4.48 22.71
C PRO A 235 -12.94 5.48 23.76
N GLU A 236 -11.63 5.53 24.03
CA GLU A 236 -11.01 6.53 24.91
C GLU A 236 -10.90 7.91 24.25
N PHE A 237 -11.08 8.01 22.93
CA PHE A 237 -11.07 9.28 22.22
C PHE A 237 -12.35 10.07 22.50
N ASP A 238 -12.20 11.24 23.11
CA ASP A 238 -13.28 12.14 23.53
C ASP A 238 -13.39 13.42 22.69
N GLY A 239 -12.63 13.48 21.57
CA GLY A 239 -12.69 14.59 20.62
C GLY A 239 -13.94 14.55 19.73
N GLU A 240 -14.28 15.72 19.17
CA GLU A 240 -15.37 15.89 18.18
C GLU A 240 -15.04 15.29 16.81
#